data_AF-A0A081CVK2-F1
#
_entry.id   AF-A0A081CVK2-F1
#
_cell.length_a   1.000
_cell.length_b   1.000
_cell.length_c   1.000
_cell.angle_alpha   90.00
_cell.angle_beta   90.00
_cell.angle_gamma   90.00
#
_symmetry.space_group_name_H-M   'P 1'
#
loop_
_entity.id
_entity.type
_entity.pdbx_description
1 polymer ?
#
loop_
_entity_poly.entity_id
_entity_poly.type
_entity_poly.pdbx_seq_one_letter_code
_entity_poly.pdbx_strand_id
1 'polypeptide(L)'
;MKATTLLEKVYLIGLANFRNEASAWSKLSLTFSKFGVAHSITVMNMSKLDIMLRQLERELVAEFANSQYDDNSFSTGLIVALSDAWLLGIYEAIRAARDMKPVEEKLDALYAALTLVRIPVAKAQLAGANRKFPSLLMVPAGDEVDDNQKPYAHDGSYLVASNCCTQTGAKVWYPFNLKTQKTDRISRIELSDQFLALAL
;
A
#
# COMPACT_ATOMS: atom_id res chain seq x y z
N MET A 1 -4.80 1.44 31.13
CA MET A 1 -4.19 2.26 30.05
C MET A 1 -5.25 2.41 28.95
N LYS A 2 -5.47 3.60 28.39
CA LYS A 2 -6.48 3.79 27.32
C LYS A 2 -5.88 3.40 25.97
N ALA A 3 -6.67 2.74 25.12
CA ALA A 3 -6.23 2.34 23.77
C ALA A 3 -5.81 3.56 22.92
N THR A 4 -6.51 4.68 23.04
CA THR A 4 -6.15 5.93 22.36
C THR A 4 -4.77 6.46 22.77
N THR A 5 -4.39 6.31 24.05
CA THR A 5 -3.06 6.69 24.53
C THR A 5 -1.96 5.79 23.96
N LEU A 6 -2.25 4.51 23.69
CA LEU A 6 -1.29 3.61 23.03
C LEU A 6 -1.08 4.02 21.57
N LEU A 7 -2.14 4.30 20.83
CA LEU A 7 -2.04 4.77 19.44
C LEU A 7 -1.30 6.10 19.33
N GLU A 8 -1.57 7.03 20.26
CA GLU A 8 -0.85 8.30 20.34
C GLU A 8 0.64 8.09 20.60
N LYS A 9 1.01 7.17 21.51
CA LYS A 9 2.43 6.84 21.75
C LYS A 9 3.11 6.28 20.51
N VAL A 10 2.47 5.38 19.77
CA VAL A 10 3.03 4.85 18.51
C VAL A 10 3.30 5.99 17.53
N TYR A 11 2.33 6.89 17.36
CA TYR A 11 2.49 8.05 16.48
C TYR A 11 3.62 8.99 16.95
N LEU A 12 3.72 9.29 18.26
CA LEU A 12 4.77 10.15 18.80
C LEU A 12 6.17 9.54 18.66
N ILE A 13 6.32 8.22 18.87
CA ILE A 13 7.57 7.50 18.61
C ILE A 13 7.91 7.57 17.12
N GLY A 14 6.92 7.34 16.25
CA GLY A 14 7.07 7.48 14.81
C GLY A 14 7.52 8.88 14.40
N LEU A 15 6.91 9.94 14.94
CA LEU A 15 7.34 11.33 14.70
C LEU A 15 8.78 11.58 15.13
N ALA A 16 9.21 11.00 16.25
CA ALA A 16 10.58 11.15 16.72
C ALA A 16 11.58 10.46 15.78
N ASN A 17 11.22 9.30 15.23
CA ASN A 17 12.06 8.46 14.37
C ASN A 17 12.05 8.87 12.89
N PHE A 18 10.94 9.41 12.38
CA PHE A 18 10.69 9.68 10.96
C PHE A 18 10.34 11.17 10.73
N ARG A 19 11.20 12.06 11.26
CA ARG A 19 10.98 13.52 11.22
C ARG A 19 10.96 14.09 9.81
N ASN A 20 11.82 13.56 8.93
CA ASN A 20 11.94 14.06 7.56
C ASN A 20 10.69 13.71 6.76
N GLU A 21 10.19 12.49 6.93
CA GLU A 21 8.96 11.98 6.34
C GLU A 21 7.76 12.78 6.85
N ALA A 22 7.67 13.02 8.16
CA ALA A 22 6.60 13.85 8.74
C ALA A 22 6.61 15.28 8.18
N SER A 23 7.78 15.86 7.96
CA SER A 23 7.94 17.17 7.32
C SER A 23 7.49 17.15 5.86
N ALA A 24 7.90 16.13 5.09
CA ALA A 24 7.50 15.96 3.69
C ALA A 24 5.98 15.77 3.56
N TRP A 25 5.36 14.95 4.42
CA TRP A 25 3.90 14.80 4.50
C TRP A 25 3.18 16.12 4.77
N SER A 26 3.73 16.98 5.64
CA SER A 26 3.15 18.30 5.93
C SER A 26 3.20 19.22 4.71
N LYS A 27 4.26 19.15 3.89
CA LYS A 27 4.34 19.89 2.62
C LYS A 27 3.35 19.36 1.59
N LEU A 28 3.15 18.04 1.53
CA LEU A 28 2.18 17.41 0.62
C LEU A 28 0.75 17.78 0.98
N SER A 29 0.37 17.77 2.26
CA SER A 29 -0.99 18.12 2.65
C SER A 29 -1.36 19.54 2.21
N LEU A 30 -0.44 20.49 2.35
CA LEU A 30 -0.58 21.84 1.83
C LEU A 30 -0.66 21.85 0.30
N THR A 31 0.23 21.11 -0.37
CA THR A 31 0.25 21.00 -1.83
C THR A 31 -1.05 20.42 -2.39
N PHE A 32 -1.64 19.45 -1.70
CA PHE A 32 -2.87 18.77 -2.13
C PHE A 32 -4.14 19.59 -1.86
N SER A 33 -4.05 20.69 -1.09
CA SER A 33 -5.18 21.61 -0.90
C SER A 33 -5.67 22.23 -2.23
N LYS A 34 -4.79 22.39 -3.21
CA LYS A 34 -5.13 22.89 -4.55
C LYS A 34 -6.03 21.96 -5.35
N PHE A 35 -6.08 20.68 -4.99
CA PHE A 35 -6.97 19.68 -5.61
C PHE A 35 -8.31 19.59 -4.88
N GLY A 36 -8.44 20.28 -3.74
CA GLY A 36 -9.62 20.27 -2.88
C GLY A 36 -9.26 20.02 -1.43
N VAL A 37 -9.99 20.69 -0.52
CA VAL A 37 -9.78 20.57 0.94
C VAL A 37 -9.91 19.12 1.42
N ALA A 38 -10.83 18.35 0.83
CA ALA A 38 -11.02 16.94 1.15
C ALA A 38 -9.75 16.09 0.89
N HIS A 39 -9.00 16.39 -0.17
CA HIS A 39 -7.75 15.67 -0.49
C HIS A 39 -6.62 16.07 0.46
N SER A 40 -6.53 17.35 0.83
CA SER A 40 -5.59 17.80 1.87
C SER A 40 -5.84 17.10 3.22
N ILE A 41 -7.10 17.00 3.64
CA ILE A 41 -7.49 16.27 4.86
C ILE A 41 -7.15 14.78 4.74
N THR A 42 -7.41 14.17 3.58
CA THR A 42 -7.07 12.76 3.33
C THR A 42 -5.57 12.54 3.46
N VAL A 43 -4.74 13.37 2.82
CA VAL A 43 -3.27 13.30 2.92
C VAL A 43 -2.79 13.51 4.36
N MET A 44 -3.39 14.44 5.10
CA MET A 44 -3.07 14.66 6.53
C MET A 44 -3.44 13.47 7.42
N ASN A 45 -4.53 12.76 7.12
CA ASN A 45 -4.92 11.57 7.88
C ASN A 45 -4.04 10.37 7.51
N MET A 46 -3.73 10.22 6.23
CA MET A 46 -2.84 9.15 5.74
C MET A 46 -1.40 9.36 6.17
N SER A 47 -0.95 10.60 6.41
CA SER A 47 0.39 10.85 6.96
C SER A 47 0.53 10.31 8.38
N LYS A 48 -0.49 10.48 9.23
CA LYS A 48 -0.49 9.91 10.59
C LYS A 48 -0.40 8.40 10.53
N LEU A 49 -1.19 7.79 9.66
CA LEU A 49 -1.18 6.35 9.44
C LEU A 49 0.17 5.86 8.89
N ASP A 50 0.77 6.57 7.94
CA ASP A 50 2.10 6.24 7.40
C ASP A 50 3.19 6.28 8.48
N ILE A 51 3.21 7.32 9.32
CA ILE A 51 4.19 7.45 10.40
C ILE A 51 4.02 6.33 11.43
N MET A 52 2.78 5.97 11.77
CA MET A 52 2.51 4.82 12.64
C MET A 52 2.95 3.51 11.98
N LEU A 53 2.62 3.29 10.71
CA LEU A 53 3.03 2.10 9.96
C LEU A 53 4.54 1.96 9.91
N ARG A 54 5.28 3.02 9.55
CA ARG A 54 6.76 2.98 9.54
C ARG A 54 7.34 2.58 10.89
N GLN A 55 6.73 3.01 11.99
CA GLN A 55 7.15 2.61 13.33
C GLN A 55 6.87 1.12 13.61
N LEU A 56 5.66 0.65 13.29
CA LEU A 56 5.28 -0.76 13.46
C LEU A 56 6.12 -1.69 12.57
N GLU A 57 6.37 -1.29 11.33
CA GLU A 57 7.21 -2.03 10.38
C GLU A 57 8.65 -2.13 10.90
N ARG A 58 9.21 -1.04 11.46
CA ARG A 58 10.53 -1.07 12.09
C ARG A 58 10.59 -2.03 13.29
N GLU A 59 9.53 -2.11 14.08
CA GLU A 59 9.42 -3.08 15.18
C GLU A 59 9.35 -4.51 14.65
N LEU A 60 8.58 -4.75 13.58
CA LEU A 60 8.49 -6.05 12.92
C LEU A 60 9.85 -6.53 12.37
N VAL A 61 10.69 -5.62 11.85
CA VAL A 61 12.08 -5.97 11.47
C VAL A 61 12.88 -6.53 12.65
N ALA A 62 12.70 -5.97 13.84
CA ALA A 62 13.37 -6.47 15.04
C ALA A 62 12.85 -7.87 15.43
N GLU A 63 11.55 -8.14 15.26
CA GLU A 63 10.97 -9.46 15.50
C GLU A 63 11.52 -10.51 14.52
N PHE A 64 11.66 -10.17 13.24
CA PHE A 64 12.30 -11.02 12.23
C PHE A 64 13.75 -11.37 12.63
N ALA A 65 14.54 -10.36 13.02
CA ALA A 65 15.93 -10.56 13.40
C ALA A 65 16.09 -11.49 14.62
N ASN A 66 15.12 -11.50 15.53
CA ASN A 66 15.11 -12.32 16.73
C ASN A 66 14.42 -13.68 16.56
N SER A 67 13.99 -14.05 15.34
CA SER A 67 13.20 -15.27 15.07
C SER A 67 11.92 -15.37 15.91
N GLN A 68 11.35 -14.22 16.30
CA GLN A 68 10.10 -14.12 17.04
C GLN A 68 8.89 -13.83 16.13
N TYR A 69 9.12 -13.83 14.81
CA TYR A 69 8.08 -13.60 13.83
C TYR A 69 7.05 -14.73 13.82
N ASP A 70 5.79 -14.34 13.98
CA ASP A 70 4.62 -15.20 13.77
C ASP A 70 3.72 -14.51 12.73
N ASP A 71 3.56 -15.15 11.56
CA ASP A 71 2.75 -14.64 10.45
C ASP A 71 1.26 -14.52 10.84
N ASN A 72 0.83 -15.29 11.84
CA ASN A 72 -0.53 -15.28 12.38
C ASN A 72 -0.68 -14.36 13.60
N SER A 73 0.37 -13.62 13.97
CA SER A 73 0.31 -12.68 15.08
C SER A 73 -0.67 -11.54 14.78
N PHE A 74 -1.33 -11.06 15.82
CA PHE A 74 -2.21 -9.90 15.72
C PHE A 74 -1.49 -8.65 15.20
N SER A 75 -0.21 -8.45 15.58
CA SER A 75 0.61 -7.33 15.11
C SER A 75 0.82 -7.38 13.60
N THR A 76 1.19 -8.54 13.06
CA THR A 76 1.36 -8.73 11.60
C THR A 76 0.04 -8.51 10.87
N GLY A 77 -1.06 -9.11 11.33
CA GLY A 77 -2.39 -8.88 10.76
C GLY A 77 -2.81 -7.41 10.78
N LEU A 78 -2.48 -6.68 11.85
CA LEU A 78 -2.76 -5.25 11.97
C LEU A 78 -1.94 -4.41 10.99
N ILE A 79 -0.64 -4.67 10.84
CA ILE A 79 0.22 -3.99 9.86
C ILE A 79 -0.32 -4.19 8.44
N VAL A 80 -0.74 -5.42 8.13
CA VAL A 80 -1.33 -5.77 6.83
C VAL A 80 -2.62 -4.99 6.57
N ALA A 81 -3.55 -4.99 7.52
CA ALA A 81 -4.83 -4.29 7.39
C ALA A 81 -4.66 -2.76 7.30
N LEU A 82 -3.78 -2.18 8.11
CA LEU A 82 -3.47 -0.75 8.09
C LEU A 82 -2.76 -0.33 6.79
N SER A 83 -1.90 -1.20 6.24
CA SER A 83 -1.26 -0.97 4.94
C SER A 83 -2.26 -0.92 3.80
N ASP A 84 -3.26 -1.80 3.80
CA ASP A 84 -4.34 -1.76 2.81
C ASP A 84 -5.21 -0.52 2.97
N ALA A 85 -5.56 -0.14 4.20
CA ALA A 85 -6.31 1.09 4.47
C ALA A 85 -5.55 2.34 3.97
N TRP A 86 -4.24 2.38 4.20
CA TRP A 86 -3.38 3.46 3.71
C TRP A 86 -3.35 3.52 2.18
N LEU A 87 -3.17 2.37 1.52
CA LEU A 87 -3.16 2.25 0.05
C LEU A 87 -4.46 2.80 -0.55
N LEU A 88 -5.61 2.41 0.00
CA LEU A 88 -6.92 2.85 -0.47
C LEU A 88 -7.10 4.37 -0.31
N GLY A 89 -6.65 4.94 0.82
CA GLY A 89 -6.76 6.38 1.07
C GLY A 89 -5.86 7.23 0.17
N ILE A 90 -4.59 6.85 0.01
CA ILE A 90 -3.64 7.58 -0.84
C ILE A 90 -3.98 7.48 -2.33
N TYR A 91 -4.49 6.32 -2.78
CA TYR A 91 -4.91 6.14 -4.17
C TYR A 91 -5.90 7.22 -4.63
N GLU A 92 -6.91 7.52 -3.82
CA GLU A 92 -7.93 8.50 -4.21
C GLU A 92 -7.38 9.94 -4.22
N ALA A 93 -6.44 10.28 -3.33
CA ALA A 93 -5.75 11.56 -3.39
C ALA A 93 -4.92 11.70 -4.67
N ILE A 94 -4.16 10.66 -5.05
CA ILE A 94 -3.35 10.67 -6.27
C ILE A 94 -4.20 10.69 -7.53
N ARG A 95 -5.30 9.92 -7.57
CA ARG A 95 -6.23 9.92 -8.70
C ARG A 95 -6.78 11.34 -8.95
N ALA A 96 -7.25 12.01 -7.91
CA ALA A 96 -7.76 13.37 -8.03
C ALA A 96 -6.69 14.37 -8.49
N ALA A 97 -5.47 14.28 -7.94
CA ALA A 97 -4.35 15.11 -8.35
C ALA A 97 -4.00 14.94 -9.83
N ARG A 98 -4.04 13.70 -10.31
CA ARG A 98 -3.78 13.33 -11.71
C ARG A 98 -4.85 13.87 -12.65
N ASP A 99 -6.12 13.74 -12.29
CA ASP A 99 -7.25 14.15 -13.13
C ASP A 99 -7.32 15.69 -13.33
N MET A 100 -6.69 16.48 -12.45
CA MET A 100 -6.78 17.96 -12.42
C MET A 100 -5.61 18.72 -13.05
N LYS A 101 -4.49 18.07 -13.41
CA LYS A 101 -3.25 18.74 -13.85
C LYS A 101 -2.71 18.20 -15.17
N PRO A 102 -1.84 18.95 -15.89
CA PRO A 102 -0.95 18.32 -16.85
C PRO A 102 -0.14 17.23 -16.13
N VAL A 103 -0.11 16.05 -16.73
CA VAL A 103 0.47 14.84 -16.15
C VAL A 103 1.97 15.05 -15.90
N GLU A 104 2.34 15.16 -14.62
CA GLU A 104 3.74 15.09 -14.19
C GLU A 104 4.17 13.61 -14.20
N GLU A 105 5.30 13.27 -14.82
CA GLU A 105 5.74 11.89 -15.04
C GLU A 105 5.81 11.06 -13.74
N LYS A 106 6.32 11.66 -12.65
CA LYS A 106 6.38 11.04 -11.32
C LYS A 106 4.99 10.72 -10.77
N LEU A 107 4.02 11.62 -10.97
CA LEU A 107 2.64 11.44 -10.51
C LEU A 107 1.97 10.31 -11.28
N ASP A 108 2.21 10.22 -12.59
CA ASP A 108 1.65 9.15 -13.43
C ASP A 108 2.27 7.79 -13.14
N ALA A 109 3.57 7.73 -12.91
CA ALA A 109 4.26 6.51 -12.48
C ALA A 109 3.70 6.00 -11.14
N LEU A 110 3.56 6.89 -10.15
CA LEU A 110 2.99 6.55 -8.85
C LEU A 110 1.53 6.11 -8.96
N TYR A 111 0.71 6.82 -9.76
CA TYR A 111 -0.68 6.41 -10.00
C TYR A 111 -0.75 5.02 -10.64
N ALA A 112 0.12 4.71 -11.60
CA ALA A 112 0.16 3.41 -12.24
C ALA A 112 0.53 2.30 -11.24
N ALA A 113 1.55 2.51 -10.40
CA ALA A 113 1.96 1.58 -9.35
C ALA A 113 0.84 1.36 -8.31
N LEU A 114 0.23 2.44 -7.82
CA LEU A 114 -0.90 2.36 -6.88
C LEU A 114 -2.10 1.64 -7.50
N THR A 115 -2.42 1.89 -8.77
CA THR A 115 -3.53 1.21 -9.47
C THR A 115 -3.32 -0.29 -9.54
N LEU A 116 -2.08 -0.71 -9.81
CA LEU A 116 -1.73 -2.11 -9.96
C LEU A 116 -1.99 -2.93 -8.68
N VAL A 117 -1.81 -2.30 -7.51
CA VAL A 117 -2.08 -2.93 -6.21
C VAL A 117 -3.52 -2.70 -5.73
N ARG A 118 -4.02 -1.46 -5.85
CA ARG A 118 -5.32 -1.07 -5.30
C ARG A 118 -6.48 -1.86 -5.91
N ILE A 119 -6.44 -2.14 -7.22
CA ILE A 119 -7.54 -2.85 -7.88
C ILE A 119 -7.66 -4.28 -7.33
N PRO A 120 -6.59 -5.09 -7.25
CA PRO A 120 -6.64 -6.37 -6.55
C PRO A 120 -7.12 -6.29 -5.11
N VAL A 121 -6.58 -5.34 -4.32
CA VAL A 121 -6.94 -5.22 -2.90
C VAL A 121 -8.40 -4.82 -2.70
N ALA A 122 -8.93 -3.90 -3.51
CA ALA A 122 -10.28 -3.37 -3.33
C ALA A 122 -11.38 -4.17 -4.03
N LYS A 123 -11.05 -4.89 -5.10
CA LYS A 123 -12.03 -5.50 -6.00
C LYS A 123 -11.81 -6.99 -6.28
N ALA A 124 -10.73 -7.57 -5.74
CA ALA A 124 -10.33 -8.94 -6.04
C ALA A 124 -10.26 -9.23 -7.55
N GLN A 125 -9.65 -8.30 -8.30
CA GLN A 125 -9.56 -8.31 -9.76
C GLN A 125 -8.16 -7.88 -10.23
N LEU A 126 -7.75 -8.36 -11.39
CA LEU A 126 -6.55 -7.89 -12.06
C LEU A 126 -6.73 -6.45 -12.56
N ALA A 127 -5.73 -5.61 -12.33
CA ALA A 127 -5.77 -4.23 -12.80
C ALA A 127 -5.87 -4.18 -14.34
N GLY A 128 -6.96 -3.60 -14.85
CA GLY A 128 -7.20 -3.46 -16.29
C GLY A 128 -7.85 -4.66 -16.98
N ALA A 129 -8.22 -5.71 -16.24
CA ALA A 129 -8.87 -6.90 -16.81
C ALA A 129 -10.24 -6.61 -17.46
N ASN A 130 -10.95 -5.58 -17.01
CA ASN A 130 -12.19 -5.12 -17.65
C ASN A 130 -11.98 -4.58 -19.09
N ARG A 131 -10.75 -4.19 -19.46
CA ARG A 131 -10.43 -3.66 -20.80
C ARG A 131 -9.83 -4.73 -21.73
N LYS A 132 -9.27 -5.79 -21.15
CA LYS A 132 -8.66 -6.91 -21.84
C LYS A 132 -8.99 -8.16 -21.03
N PHE A 133 -9.89 -9.01 -21.53
CA PHE A 133 -10.07 -10.34 -20.95
C PHE A 133 -8.79 -11.14 -21.19
N PRO A 134 -7.97 -11.36 -20.16
CA PRO A 134 -6.69 -11.99 -20.36
C PRO A 134 -6.90 -13.51 -20.38
N SER A 135 -6.31 -14.20 -21.36
CA SER A 135 -6.24 -15.66 -21.36
C SER A 135 -5.15 -16.11 -20.37
N LEU A 136 -5.40 -15.91 -19.08
CA LEU A 136 -4.51 -16.30 -17.99
C LEU A 136 -5.06 -17.54 -17.29
N LEU A 137 -4.16 -18.42 -16.89
CA LEU A 137 -4.47 -19.54 -16.02
C LEU A 137 -4.12 -19.14 -14.59
N MET A 138 -5.09 -19.32 -13.70
CA MET A 138 -5.00 -19.06 -12.27
C MET A 138 -4.84 -20.38 -11.54
N VAL A 139 -3.96 -20.39 -10.54
CA VAL A 139 -3.82 -21.51 -9.62
C VAL A 139 -4.70 -21.22 -8.39
N PRO A 140 -5.55 -22.17 -7.95
CA PRO A 140 -6.28 -22.02 -6.69
C PRO A 140 -5.34 -21.79 -5.51
N ALA A 141 -5.74 -20.95 -4.55
CA ALA A 141 -4.99 -20.78 -3.30
C ALA A 141 -5.38 -21.88 -2.29
N GLY A 142 -4.40 -22.57 -1.71
CA GLY A 142 -4.60 -23.61 -0.70
C GLY A 142 -3.37 -24.52 -0.51
N ASP A 143 -3.36 -25.31 0.57
CA ASP A 143 -2.26 -26.24 0.91
C ASP A 143 -2.25 -27.50 0.02
N GLU A 144 -3.38 -27.81 -0.61
CA GLU A 144 -3.46 -28.87 -1.60
C GLU A 144 -2.96 -28.31 -2.93
N VAL A 145 -1.89 -28.92 -3.47
CA VAL A 145 -1.44 -28.69 -4.84
C VAL A 145 -2.49 -29.28 -5.78
N ASP A 146 -3.60 -28.58 -5.91
CA ASP A 146 -4.60 -28.86 -6.93
C ASP A 146 -4.11 -28.21 -8.22
N ASP A 147 -3.51 -29.02 -9.10
CA ASP A 147 -3.04 -28.63 -10.44
C ASP A 147 -4.20 -28.22 -11.38
N ASN A 148 -5.43 -28.11 -10.87
CA ASN A 148 -6.60 -27.58 -11.55
C ASN A 148 -6.49 -26.07 -11.80
N GLN A 149 -5.58 -25.70 -12.70
CA GLN A 149 -5.50 -24.37 -13.26
C GLN A 149 -6.85 -23.98 -13.88
N LYS A 150 -7.39 -22.84 -13.48
CA LYS A 150 -8.65 -22.31 -14.00
C LYS A 150 -8.39 -21.05 -14.81
N PRO A 151 -9.07 -20.85 -15.95
CA PRO A 151 -9.03 -19.57 -16.64
C PRO A 151 -9.42 -18.43 -15.69
N TYR A 152 -8.72 -17.30 -15.78
CA TYR A 152 -9.07 -16.11 -15.03
C TYR A 152 -10.51 -15.68 -15.35
N ALA A 153 -11.30 -15.46 -14.30
CA ALA A 153 -12.62 -14.88 -14.37
C ALA A 153 -12.63 -13.50 -13.71
N HIS A 154 -13.38 -12.56 -14.29
CA HIS A 154 -13.59 -11.23 -13.72
C HIS A 154 -14.77 -11.23 -12.74
N ASP A 155 -14.72 -12.10 -11.74
CA ASP A 155 -15.82 -12.40 -10.80
C ASP A 155 -15.51 -12.03 -9.34
N GLY A 156 -14.30 -11.52 -9.06
CA GLY A 156 -13.88 -11.21 -7.69
C GLY A 156 -13.15 -12.35 -7.00
N SER A 157 -12.70 -13.39 -7.72
CA SER A 157 -11.94 -14.49 -7.15
C SER A 157 -10.42 -14.27 -7.12
N TYR A 158 -9.92 -13.15 -7.65
CA TYR A 158 -8.47 -12.91 -7.74
C TYR A 158 -7.92 -12.34 -6.43
N LEU A 159 -6.99 -13.08 -5.83
CA LEU A 159 -6.25 -12.64 -4.65
C LEU A 159 -4.84 -12.22 -5.08
N VAL A 160 -4.44 -11.00 -4.70
CA VAL A 160 -3.05 -10.58 -4.85
C VAL A 160 -2.21 -11.25 -3.77
N ALA A 161 -1.18 -11.97 -4.16
CA ALA A 161 -0.21 -12.49 -3.21
C ALA A 161 0.49 -11.33 -2.49
N SER A 162 0.70 -11.48 -1.19
CA SER A 162 1.41 -10.49 -0.38
C SER A 162 2.17 -11.15 0.76
N ASN A 163 3.23 -10.51 1.23
CA ASN A 163 3.99 -10.89 2.43
C ASN A 163 4.53 -9.64 3.13
N CYS A 164 5.19 -9.84 4.27
CA CYS A 164 6.00 -8.81 4.91
C CYS A 164 7.46 -8.92 4.45
N CYS A 165 8.06 -7.79 4.08
CA CYS A 165 9.47 -7.72 3.73
C CYS A 165 10.33 -7.85 4.99
N THR A 166 11.18 -8.88 5.08
CA THR A 166 12.02 -9.11 6.27
C THR A 166 13.04 -8.00 6.53
N GLN A 167 13.40 -7.22 5.51
CA GLN A 167 14.38 -6.13 5.62
C GLN A 167 13.76 -4.81 6.09
N THR A 168 12.48 -4.58 5.79
CA THR A 168 11.81 -3.31 6.06
C THR A 168 10.59 -3.43 6.96
N GLY A 169 10.10 -4.65 7.21
CA GLY A 169 8.86 -4.93 7.92
C GLY A 169 7.60 -4.56 7.12
N ALA A 170 7.76 -3.92 5.97
CA ALA A 170 6.64 -3.39 5.20
C ALA A 170 5.90 -4.48 4.45
N LYS A 171 4.59 -4.31 4.29
CA LYS A 171 3.80 -5.12 3.37
C LYS A 171 4.32 -4.97 1.94
N VAL A 172 4.42 -6.09 1.25
CA VAL A 172 4.77 -6.17 -0.17
C VAL A 172 3.65 -6.92 -0.88
N TRP A 173 3.20 -6.36 -1.99
CA TRP A 173 2.24 -7.01 -2.87
C TRP A 173 2.94 -7.47 -4.14
N TYR A 174 2.42 -8.56 -4.70
CA TYR A 174 2.91 -9.17 -5.94
C TYR A 174 1.80 -9.19 -7.00
N PRO A 175 1.32 -8.03 -7.48
CA PRO A 175 0.29 -7.99 -8.50
C PRO A 175 0.82 -8.42 -9.88
N PHE A 176 0.00 -9.15 -10.63
CA PHE A 176 0.28 -9.45 -12.03
C PHE A 176 -0.06 -8.26 -12.93
N ASN A 177 0.91 -7.83 -13.74
CA ASN A 177 0.80 -6.70 -14.65
C ASN A 177 0.48 -7.17 -16.07
N LEU A 178 -0.76 -6.90 -16.51
CA LEU A 178 -1.25 -7.30 -17.84
C LEU A 178 -0.48 -6.66 -19.01
N LYS A 179 0.21 -5.53 -18.79
CA LYS A 179 0.97 -4.86 -19.86
C LYS A 179 2.31 -5.54 -20.10
N THR A 180 3.00 -5.90 -19.02
CA THR A 180 4.33 -6.52 -19.07
C THR A 180 4.29 -8.05 -19.04
N GLN A 181 3.12 -8.63 -18.72
CA GLN A 181 2.91 -10.05 -18.47
C GLN A 181 3.84 -10.62 -17.39
N LYS A 182 4.12 -9.82 -16.36
CA LYS A 182 4.98 -10.18 -15.24
C LYS A 182 4.33 -9.84 -13.92
N THR A 183 4.74 -10.55 -12.88
CA THR A 183 4.42 -10.20 -11.50
C THR A 183 5.39 -9.13 -11.04
N ASP A 184 4.87 -7.98 -10.64
CA ASP A 184 5.67 -6.87 -10.12
C ASP A 184 5.77 -6.97 -8.60
N ARG A 185 6.91 -6.63 -8.02
CA ARG A 185 7.07 -6.47 -6.56
C ARG A 185 6.82 -5.02 -6.20
N ILE A 186 5.82 -4.75 -5.38
CA ILE A 186 5.50 -3.38 -4.93
C ILE A 186 5.45 -3.35 -3.41
N SER A 187 6.33 -2.56 -2.77
CA SER A 187 6.30 -2.39 -1.31
C SER A 187 5.51 -1.16 -0.88
N ARG A 188 4.83 -1.26 0.27
CA ARG A 188 4.13 -0.14 0.90
C ARG A 188 5.07 1.02 1.22
N ILE A 189 6.27 0.74 1.73
CA ILE A 189 7.24 1.80 2.06
C ILE A 189 7.76 2.50 0.80
N GLU A 190 8.02 1.74 -0.27
CA GLU A 190 8.44 2.30 -1.56
C GLU A 190 7.36 3.20 -2.17
N LEU A 191 6.08 2.80 -2.09
CA LEU A 191 4.96 3.65 -2.52
C LEU A 191 4.86 4.93 -1.69
N SER A 192 5.06 4.84 -0.38
CA SER A 192 5.06 6.01 0.50
C SER A 192 6.23 6.94 0.20
N ASP A 193 7.45 6.41 0.01
CA ASP A 193 8.63 7.18 -0.35
C ASP A 193 8.45 7.87 -1.71
N GLN A 194 7.85 7.19 -2.70
CA GLN A 194 7.50 7.79 -4.00
C GLN A 194 6.48 8.91 -3.85
N PHE A 195 5.46 8.74 -2.99
CA PHE A 195 4.50 9.81 -2.68
C PHE A 195 5.19 10.99 -2.02
N LEU A 196 6.08 10.74 -1.05
CA LEU A 196 6.86 11.75 -0.36
C LEU A 196 7.80 12.52 -1.29
N ALA A 197 8.35 11.86 -2.31
CA ALA A 197 9.19 12.49 -3.33
C ALA A 197 8.44 13.52 -4.22
N LEU A 198 7.11 13.59 -4.14
CA LEU A 198 6.32 14.65 -4.79
C LEU A 198 6.40 15.99 -4.04
N ALA A 199 6.95 16.03 -2.82
CA ALA A 199 7.16 17.24 -2.04
C ALA A 199 8.47 17.99 -2.35
N LEU A 200 9.33 17.38 -3.20
CA LEU A 200 10.62 17.90 -3.64
C LEU A 200 10.49 18.51 -5.03
#